data_AF-A0A3L7TKS4-F1
#
_entry.id   AF-A0A3L7TKS4-F1
#
_cell.length_a   1.000
_cell.length_b   1.000
_cell.length_c   1.000
_cell.angle_alpha   90.00
_cell.angle_beta   90.00
_cell.angle_gamma   90.00
#
_symmetry.space_group_name_H-M   'P 1'
#
loop_
_entity.id
_entity.type
_entity.pdbx_description
1 polymer ?
#
loop_
_entity_poly.entity_id
_entity_poly.type
_entity_poly.pdbx_seq_one_letter_code
_entity_poly.pdbx_strand_id
1 'polypeptide(L)'
;MRVFAQALDLKDDPALIAEYVALHREVWPEVTQSLRKIGITSMRIYRGGTRLFMVIEADDEFDVARYQAYAQEPRTGAWDALTRRFQQPTPFAQLGEWWSPLEEIFDLNANLGTVNRQSYLHE
;
A
#
# COMPACT_ATOMS: atom_id res chain seq x y z
N MET A 1 4.25 -12.86 7.91
CA MET A 1 4.31 -11.54 7.25
C MET A 1 3.33 -11.56 6.10
N ARG A 2 2.49 -10.53 5.99
CA ARG A 2 1.44 -10.44 4.97
C ARG A 2 1.77 -9.34 3.97
N VAL A 3 1.38 -9.57 2.71
CA VAL A 3 1.53 -8.60 1.63
C VAL A 3 0.15 -8.10 1.22
N PHE A 4 0.02 -6.79 1.05
CA PHE A 4 -1.19 -6.15 0.58
C PHE A 4 -0.86 -5.27 -0.61
N ALA A 5 -1.75 -5.24 -1.59
CA ALA A 5 -1.64 -4.36 -2.75
C ALA A 5 -2.85 -3.43 -2.83
N GLN A 6 -2.61 -2.16 -3.15
CA GLN A 6 -3.65 -1.15 -3.33
C GLN A 6 -3.37 -0.27 -4.56
N ALA A 7 -4.42 0.28 -5.14
CA ALA A 7 -4.34 1.27 -6.21
C ALA A 7 -5.05 2.57 -5.86
N LEU A 8 -4.55 3.66 -6.43
CA LEU A 8 -5.14 4.99 -6.43
C LEU A 8 -4.72 5.69 -7.71
N ASP A 9 -5.47 6.69 -8.16
CA ASP A 9 -5.05 7.50 -9.29
C ASP A 9 -4.64 8.90 -8.83
N LEU A 10 -3.73 9.50 -9.58
CA LEU A 10 -3.50 10.94 -9.55
C LEU A 10 -4.49 11.62 -10.49
N LYS A 11 -4.81 12.88 -10.18
CA LYS A 11 -5.45 13.77 -11.14
C LYS A 11 -4.52 13.92 -12.34
N ASP A 12 -5.08 13.87 -13.53
CA ASP A 12 -4.31 13.91 -14.78
C ASP A 12 -3.86 15.35 -15.11
N ASP A 13 -2.90 15.83 -14.31
CA ASP A 13 -2.25 17.13 -14.44
C ASP A 13 -0.75 16.94 -14.22
N PRO A 14 0.10 17.19 -15.23
CA PRO A 14 1.54 16.98 -15.14
C PRO A 14 2.23 17.74 -14.00
N ALA A 15 1.77 18.95 -13.64
CA ALA A 15 2.36 19.75 -12.58
C ALA A 15 2.00 19.16 -11.20
N LEU A 16 0.74 18.77 -11.00
CA LEU A 16 0.29 18.12 -9.77
C LEU A 16 1.00 16.77 -9.57
N ILE A 17 1.19 16.01 -10.64
CA ILE A 17 1.92 14.74 -10.62
C ILE A 17 3.38 14.96 -10.20
N ALA A 18 4.04 15.97 -10.76
CA ALA A 18 5.44 16.28 -10.44
C ALA A 18 5.60 16.67 -8.96
N GLU A 19 4.69 17.50 -8.43
CA GLU A 19 4.68 17.89 -7.02
C GLU A 19 4.41 16.69 -6.10
N TYR A 20 3.44 15.83 -6.44
CA TYR A 20 3.17 14.60 -5.69
C TYR A 20 4.41 13.69 -5.60
N VAL A 21 5.11 13.51 -6.72
CA VAL A 21 6.34 12.71 -6.77
C VAL A 21 7.44 13.34 -5.91
N ALA A 22 7.63 14.67 -5.99
CA ALA A 22 8.62 15.38 -5.17
C ALA A 22 8.32 15.22 -3.68
N LEU A 23 7.06 15.40 -3.26
CA LEU A 23 6.62 15.17 -1.87
C LEU A 23 6.98 13.74 -1.41
N HIS A 24 6.74 12.72 -2.23
CA HIS A 24 7.01 11.33 -1.86
C HIS A 24 8.51 10.94 -1.91
N ARG A 25 9.40 11.81 -2.42
CA ARG A 25 10.85 11.65 -2.27
C ARG A 25 11.33 12.11 -0.89
N GLU A 26 10.57 12.98 -0.24
CA GLU A 26 10.90 13.60 1.05
C GLU A 26 9.73 13.50 2.03
N VAL A 27 9.24 12.27 2.24
CA VAL A 27 8.13 12.00 3.15
C VAL A 27 8.48 12.45 4.57
N TRP A 28 7.52 13.08 5.25
CA TRP A 28 7.72 13.55 6.62
C TRP A 28 8.07 12.38 7.56
N PRO A 29 9.07 12.52 8.44
CA PRO A 29 9.48 11.46 9.36
C PRO A 29 8.33 10.93 10.23
N GLU A 30 7.41 11.80 10.66
CA GLU A 30 6.26 11.42 11.48
C GLU A 30 5.34 10.44 10.76
N VAL A 31 5.18 10.58 9.44
CA VAL A 31 4.37 9.67 8.62
C VAL A 31 4.99 8.29 8.61
N THR A 32 6.29 8.19 8.29
CA THR A 32 6.97 6.89 8.25
C THR A 32 7.03 6.22 9.62
N GLN A 33 7.21 7.00 10.69
CA GLN A 33 7.17 6.48 12.07
C GLN A 33 5.78 5.95 12.43
N SER A 34 4.70 6.68 12.13
CA SER A 34 3.34 6.23 12.40
C SER A 34 2.96 4.99 11.59
N LEU A 35 3.37 4.89 10.32
CA LEU A 35 3.19 3.68 9.52
C LEU A 35 3.89 2.46 10.16
N ARG A 36 5.12 2.64 10.66
CA ARG A 36 5.82 1.57 11.38
C ARG A 36 5.14 1.17 12.68
N LYS A 37 4.60 2.13 13.44
CA LYS A 37 3.89 1.87 14.71
C LYS A 37 2.65 1.01 14.52
N ILE A 38 2.00 1.08 13.35
CA ILE A 38 0.82 0.27 13.06
C ILE A 38 1.15 -1.12 12.49
N GLY A 39 2.43 -1.52 12.41
CA GLY A 39 2.84 -2.87 11.99
C GLY A 39 3.38 -2.98 10.55
N ILE A 40 3.51 -1.86 9.83
CA ILE A 40 4.06 -1.86 8.47
C ILE A 40 5.59 -1.95 8.52
N THR A 41 6.14 -3.00 7.92
CA THR A 41 7.58 -3.27 7.89
C THR A 41 8.22 -2.69 6.63
N SER A 42 7.51 -2.75 5.49
CA SER A 42 7.92 -2.22 4.19
C SER A 42 6.73 -1.63 3.43
N MET A 43 6.95 -0.54 2.70
CA MET A 43 5.95 0.07 1.83
C MET A 43 6.64 0.63 0.59
N ARG A 44 6.08 0.32 -0.58
CA ARG A 44 6.57 0.80 -1.87
C ARG A 44 5.39 1.27 -2.70
N ILE A 45 5.51 2.46 -3.30
CA ILE A 45 4.53 3.00 -4.23
C ILE A 45 5.20 3.11 -5.61
N TYR A 46 4.60 2.47 -6.59
CA TYR A 46 4.97 2.52 -8.00
C TYR A 46 3.97 3.40 -8.73
N ARG A 47 4.39 4.06 -9.81
CA ARG A 47 3.50 4.86 -10.65
C ARG A 47 3.63 4.46 -12.12
N GLY A 48 2.50 4.29 -12.80
CA GLY A 48 2.41 4.15 -14.26
C GLY A 48 1.28 5.04 -14.80
N GLY A 49 1.61 6.04 -15.62
CA GLY A 49 0.64 7.09 -15.96
C GLY A 49 0.13 7.80 -14.70
N THR A 50 -1.17 7.97 -14.56
CA THR A 50 -1.78 8.50 -13.32
C THR A 50 -1.90 7.46 -12.21
N ARG A 51 -1.81 6.16 -12.52
CA ARG A 51 -2.03 5.09 -11.55
C ARG A 51 -0.87 4.95 -10.58
N LEU A 52 -1.18 4.95 -9.30
CA LEU A 52 -0.34 4.52 -8.19
C LEU A 52 -0.67 3.06 -7.85
N PHE A 53 0.37 2.26 -7.63
CA PHE A 53 0.29 0.89 -7.13
C PHE A 53 1.14 0.79 -5.88
N MET A 54 0.51 0.59 -4.73
CA MET A 54 1.17 0.49 -3.44
C MET A 54 1.23 -0.97 -3.00
N VAL A 55 2.41 -1.42 -2.61
CA VAL A 55 2.65 -2.72 -1.97
C VAL A 55 3.09 -2.48 -0.54
N ILE A 56 2.41 -3.13 0.40
CA ILE A 56 2.66 -3.05 1.83
C ILE A 56 3.03 -4.44 2.32
N GLU A 57 4.15 -4.56 3.02
CA GLU A 57 4.48 -5.73 3.84
C GLU A 57 4.28 -5.34 5.30
N ALA A 58 3.56 -6.18 6.04
CA ALA A 58 3.25 -5.94 7.43
C ALA A 58 3.29 -7.24 8.24
N ASP A 59 3.38 -7.11 9.56
CA ASP A 59 3.29 -8.27 10.45
C ASP A 59 1.95 -9.03 10.30
N ASP A 60 1.88 -10.24 10.88
CA ASP A 60 0.70 -11.11 10.74
C ASP A 60 -0.54 -10.60 11.49
N GLU A 61 -0.34 -9.66 12.42
CA GLU A 61 -1.39 -9.01 13.21
C GLU A 61 -1.94 -7.75 12.52
N PHE A 62 -1.29 -7.29 11.45
CA PHE A 62 -1.72 -6.14 10.68
C PHE A 62 -3.05 -6.40 9.99
N ASP A 63 -3.96 -5.44 10.20
CA ASP A 63 -5.25 -5.37 9.54
C ASP A 63 -5.26 -4.15 8.61
N VAL A 64 -5.49 -4.39 7.32
CA VAL A 64 -5.55 -3.31 6.32
C VAL A 64 -6.67 -2.31 6.61
N ALA A 65 -7.72 -2.69 7.33
CA ALA A 65 -8.74 -1.76 7.80
C ALA A 65 -8.16 -0.71 8.77
N ARG A 66 -7.07 -1.05 9.48
CA ARG A 66 -6.32 -0.12 10.34
C ARG A 66 -5.38 0.79 9.56
N TYR A 67 -5.23 0.62 8.25
CA TYR A 67 -4.36 1.50 7.44
C TYR A 67 -4.73 2.98 7.67
N GLN A 68 -6.02 3.32 7.64
CA GLN A 68 -6.51 4.69 7.88
C GLN A 68 -6.18 5.22 9.29
N ALA A 69 -5.86 4.35 10.26
CA ALA A 69 -5.47 4.77 11.59
C ALA A 69 -4.12 5.51 11.61
N TYR A 70 -3.26 5.37 10.59
CA TYR A 70 -1.99 6.10 10.54
C TYR A 70 -2.19 7.62 10.54
N ALA A 71 -3.33 8.11 10.01
CA ALA A 71 -3.65 9.51 9.83
C ALA A 71 -4.37 10.15 11.05
N GLN A 72 -4.47 9.43 12.17
CA GLN A 72 -5.14 9.93 13.39
C GLN A 72 -4.32 10.99 14.14
N GLU A 73 -3.00 11.01 13.94
CA GLU A 73 -2.12 12.02 14.53
C GLU A 73 -2.13 13.32 13.71
N PRO A 74 -2.01 14.51 14.33
CA PRO A 74 -2.13 15.78 13.60
C PRO A 74 -1.20 15.93 12.39
N ARG A 75 0.05 15.47 12.51
CA ARG A 75 1.05 15.53 11.42
C ARG A 75 0.72 14.59 10.28
N THR A 76 0.24 13.39 10.58
CA THR A 76 -0.10 12.40 9.56
C THR A 76 -1.44 12.70 8.90
N GLY A 77 -2.40 13.25 9.65
CA GLY A 77 -3.63 13.81 9.09
C GLY A 77 -3.36 15.01 8.16
N ALA A 78 -2.42 15.90 8.52
CA ALA A 78 -2.01 17.00 7.64
C ALA A 78 -1.33 16.50 6.35
N TRP A 79 -0.51 15.45 6.44
CA TRP A 79 0.08 14.80 5.28
C TRP A 79 -0.99 14.15 4.38
N ASP A 80 -1.95 13.45 4.97
CA ASP A 80 -3.06 12.82 4.25
C ASP A 80 -3.90 13.90 3.53
N ALA A 81 -4.29 14.96 4.23
CA ALA A 81 -5.02 16.08 3.64
C ALA A 81 -4.26 16.77 2.50
N LEU A 82 -2.93 16.95 2.64
CA LEU A 82 -2.09 17.49 1.58
C LEU A 82 -2.09 16.57 0.35
N THR A 83 -1.77 15.30 0.55
CA THR A 83 -1.59 14.33 -0.55
C THR A 83 -2.90 14.00 -1.27
N ARG A 84 -4.03 14.02 -0.56
CA ARG A 84 -5.38 13.88 -1.16
C ARG A 84 -5.69 14.92 -2.24
N ARG A 85 -5.06 16.09 -2.21
CA ARG A 85 -5.29 17.15 -3.22
C ARG A 85 -4.83 16.73 -4.62
N PHE A 86 -3.87 15.82 -4.71
CA PHE A 86 -3.30 15.32 -5.97
C PHE A 86 -3.99 14.05 -6.46
N GLN A 87 -4.74 13.39 -5.59
CA GLN A 87 -5.27 12.05 -5.79
C GLN A 87 -6.74 12.07 -6.19
N GLN A 88 -7.18 10.96 -6.76
CA GLN A 88 -8.58 10.63 -7.01
C GLN A 88 -8.78 9.11 -6.93
N PRO A 89 -9.96 8.62 -6.49
CA PRO A 89 -10.26 7.20 -6.48
C PRO A 89 -10.07 6.57 -7.86
N THR A 90 -9.69 5.30 -7.90
CA THR A 90 -9.64 4.57 -9.17
C THR A 90 -11.05 4.38 -9.76
N PRO A 91 -11.19 4.10 -11.06
CA PRO A 91 -12.48 3.82 -11.68
C PRO A 91 -13.20 2.58 -11.13
N PHE A 92 -12.48 1.71 -10.40
CA PHE A 92 -12.99 0.48 -9.80
C PHE A 92 -13.09 0.56 -8.27
N ALA A 93 -12.89 1.74 -7.67
CA ALA A 93 -13.06 1.93 -6.24
C ALA A 93 -14.53 1.71 -5.84
N GLN A 94 -14.76 1.03 -4.71
CA GLN A 94 -16.09 0.92 -4.13
C GLN A 94 -16.48 2.22 -3.41
N LEU A 95 -17.77 2.37 -3.10
CA LEU A 95 -18.28 3.56 -2.42
C LEU A 95 -17.59 3.75 -1.06
N GLY A 96 -16.92 4.89 -0.88
CA GLY A 96 -16.20 5.23 0.35
C GLY A 96 -14.74 4.79 0.37
N GLU A 97 -14.27 4.02 -0.62
CA GLU A 97 -12.86 3.66 -0.74
C GLU A 97 -12.05 4.81 -1.36
N TRP A 98 -10.94 5.15 -0.71
CA TRP A 98 -9.96 6.06 -1.30
C TRP A 98 -8.91 5.24 -2.06
N TRP A 99 -8.15 4.42 -1.33
CA TRP A 99 -7.28 3.40 -1.91
C TRP A 99 -8.07 2.13 -2.16
N SER A 100 -8.09 1.65 -3.41
CA SER A 100 -8.77 0.42 -3.80
C SER A 100 -7.89 -0.79 -3.49
N PRO A 101 -8.36 -1.78 -2.72
CA PRO A 101 -7.61 -3.02 -2.53
C PRO A 101 -7.50 -3.78 -3.85
N LEU A 102 -6.37 -4.47 -4.05
CA LEU A 102 -6.12 -5.32 -5.21
C LEU A 102 -6.03 -6.78 -4.79
N GLU A 103 -6.59 -7.66 -5.61
CA GLU A 103 -6.55 -9.10 -5.41
C GLU A 103 -5.17 -9.65 -5.79
N GLU A 104 -4.55 -10.39 -4.87
CA GLU A 104 -3.39 -11.22 -5.20
C GLU A 104 -3.88 -12.45 -5.96
N ILE A 105 -3.51 -12.54 -7.24
CA ILE A 105 -3.89 -13.68 -8.09
C ILE A 105 -2.75 -14.69 -8.28
N PHE A 106 -1.54 -14.36 -7.82
CA PHE A 106 -0.34 -15.18 -7.95
C PHE A 106 0.74 -14.76 -6.95
N ASP A 107 1.28 -15.74 -6.22
CA ASP A 107 2.55 -15.64 -5.50
C ASP A 107 3.42 -16.85 -5.87
N LEU A 108 4.64 -16.57 -6.35
CA LEU A 108 5.62 -17.58 -6.72
C LEU A 108 5.98 -18.50 -5.54
N ASN A 109 5.95 -17.97 -4.32
CA ASN A 109 6.40 -18.67 -3.12
C ASN A 109 5.24 -19.32 -2.34
N ALA A 110 3.98 -18.98 -2.61
CA ALA A 110 2.83 -19.55 -1.92
C ALA A 110 2.75 -21.09 -2.07
N ASN A 111 3.25 -21.64 -3.18
CA ASN A 111 3.29 -23.09 -3.41
C ASN A 111 4.51 -23.81 -2.79
N LEU A 112 5.46 -23.09 -2.18
CA LEU A 112 6.62 -23.70 -1.53
C LEU A 112 6.30 -24.23 -0.12
N GLY A 113 5.09 -24.00 0.39
CA GLY A 113 4.61 -24.49 1.68
C GLY A 113 3.99 -25.90 1.67
N THR A 114 3.77 -26.50 0.50
CA THR A 114 3.14 -27.84 0.35
C THR A 114 4.07 -28.85 -0.33
N VAL A 115 5.37 -28.82 -0.02
CA VAL A 115 6.20 -30.02 -0.24
C VAL A 115 5.96 -30.99 0.91
N ASN A 116 4.99 -31.86 0.68
CA ASN A 116 4.68 -33.02 1.49
C ASN A 116 5.95 -33.88 1.64
N ARG A 117 6.64 -33.82 2.79
CA ARG A 117 7.67 -34.79 3.18
C ARG A 117 6.98 -36.08 3.63
N GLN A 118 6.31 -36.78 2.73
CA GLN A 118 6.08 -38.22 2.89
C GLN A 118 6.19 -38.90 1.53
N SER A 119 6.86 -40.05 1.56
CA SER A 119 6.97 -41.08 0.52
C SER A 119 7.70 -40.72 -0.79
N TYR A 120 9.04 -40.75 -0.73
CA TYR A 120 9.82 -41.55 -1.68
C TYR A 120 10.74 -42.48 -0.86
N LEU A 121 10.11 -43.49 -0.26
CA LEU A 121 10.75 -44.75 0.11
C LEU A 121 9.84 -45.84 -0.48
N HIS A 122 10.44 -46.75 -1.25
CA HIS A 122 9.84 -47.86 -2.01
C HIS A 122 9.24 -47.43 -3.37
N GLU A 123 9.62 -47.99 -4.51
CA GLU A 123 10.32 -49.25 -4.86
C GLU A 123 11.36 -49.04 -5.97
#